data_AF-A0A2D5IHZ0-F1
#
_entry.id   AF-A0A2D5IHZ0-F1
#
_cell.length_a   1.000
_cell.length_b   1.000
_cell.length_c   1.000
_cell.angle_alpha   90.00
_cell.angle_beta   90.00
_cell.angle_gamma   90.00
#
_symmetry.space_group_name_H-M   'P 1'
#
loop_
_entity.id
_entity.type
_entity.pdbx_description
1 polymer ?
#
loop_
_entity_poly.entity_id
_entity_poly.type
_entity_poly.pdbx_seq_one_letter_code
_entity_poly.pdbx_strand_id
1 'polypeptide(L)' 'MNPPSGCPFQTRCRWKSEVANNLCDTEVPPTRRLEEGHEIKCHLAADILSKMDPVIKIAAE' A
#
# COMPACT_ATOMS: atom_id res chain seq x y z
N MET A 1 -15.67 -18.23 3.67
CA MET A 1 -14.38 -17.64 3.25
C MET A 1 -13.95 -16.71 4.38
N ASN A 2 -12.75 -16.89 4.94
CA ASN A 2 -12.31 -16.19 6.16
C ASN A 2 -11.10 -15.30 5.82
N PRO A 3 -11.30 -14.03 5.44
CA PRO A 3 -10.19 -13.14 5.12
C PRO A 3 -9.35 -12.81 6.37
N PRO A 4 -8.07 -12.48 6.20
CA PRO A 4 -7.26 -11.97 7.31
C PRO A 4 -7.86 -10.67 7.85
N SER A 5 -7.71 -10.45 9.17
CA SER A 5 -8.07 -9.18 9.81
C SER A 5 -7.21 -8.03 9.26
N GLY A 6 -7.73 -6.82 9.37
CA GLY A 6 -7.04 -5.61 8.94
C GLY A 6 -6.86 -5.53 7.43
N CYS A 7 -5.63 -5.36 6.96
CA CYS A 7 -5.31 -5.29 5.55
C CYS A 7 -5.47 -6.67 4.87
N PRO A 8 -6.32 -6.80 3.82
CA PRO A 8 -6.55 -8.08 3.13
C PRO A 8 -5.29 -8.70 2.51
N PHE A 9 -4.24 -7.92 2.34
CA PHE A 9 -2.97 -8.33 1.75
C PHE A 9 -1.89 -8.63 2.80
N GLN A 10 -2.17 -8.50 4.10
CA GLN A 10 -1.15 -8.55 5.15
C GLN A 10 -0.32 -9.85 5.14
N THR A 11 -0.93 -10.99 4.81
CA THR A 11 -0.23 -12.29 4.79
C THR A 11 0.68 -12.49 3.58
N ARG A 12 0.59 -11.62 2.56
CA ARG A 12 1.35 -11.72 1.29
C ARG A 12 2.09 -10.43 0.89
N CYS A 13 1.92 -9.35 1.65
CA CYS A 13 2.54 -8.06 1.36
C CYS A 13 4.03 -8.08 1.73
N ARG A 14 4.91 -7.81 0.76
CA ARG A 14 6.37 -7.75 0.96
C ARG A 14 6.82 -6.51 1.76
N TRP A 15 5.94 -5.52 1.91
CA TRP A 15 6.22 -4.24 2.58
C TRP A 15 5.65 -4.13 3.99
N LYS A 16 5.07 -5.22 4.53
CA LYS A 16 4.41 -5.21 5.85
C LYS A 16 5.34 -4.78 6.98
N SER A 17 6.62 -5.15 6.92
CA SER A 17 7.64 -4.78 7.91
C SER A 17 7.85 -3.26 8.02
N GLU A 18 7.55 -2.52 6.95
CA GLU A 18 7.73 -1.08 6.88
C GLU A 18 6.53 -0.29 7.41
N VAL A 19 5.49 -0.99 7.88
CA VAL A 19 4.28 -0.39 8.44
C VAL A 19 4.35 -0.39 9.97
N ALA A 20 4.30 0.80 10.55
CA ALA A 20 4.33 0.97 12.01
C ALA A 20 3.11 0.37 12.71
N ASN A 21 3.26 0.10 14.02
CA ASN A 21 2.17 -0.21 14.94
C ASN A 21 1.29 -1.42 14.56
N ASN A 22 1.81 -2.35 13.77
CA ASN A 22 1.09 -3.56 13.36
C ASN A 22 -0.25 -3.26 12.62
N LEU A 23 -0.37 -2.06 12.02
CA LEU A 23 -1.63 -1.59 11.42
C LEU A 23 -2.17 -2.52 10.34
N CYS A 24 -1.28 -3.22 9.60
CA CYS A 24 -1.67 -4.18 8.59
C CYS A 24 -2.46 -5.38 9.14
N ASP A 25 -2.26 -5.78 10.38
CA ASP A 25 -2.95 -6.93 10.98
C ASP A 25 -4.25 -6.54 11.67
N THR A 26 -4.33 -5.30 12.15
CA THR A 26 -5.42 -4.84 13.03
C THR A 26 -6.43 -3.97 12.29
N GLU A 27 -5.98 -3.12 11.36
CA GLU A 27 -6.81 -2.08 10.74
C GLU A 27 -6.95 -2.26 9.24
N VAL A 28 -8.15 -2.00 8.73
CA VAL A 28 -8.37 -1.88 7.28
C VAL A 28 -7.76 -0.55 6.83
N PRO A 29 -6.91 -0.54 5.79
CA PRO A 29 -6.27 0.69 5.35
C PRO A 29 -7.27 1.74 4.86
N PRO A 30 -7.04 3.02 5.19
CA PRO A 30 -7.89 4.11 4.71
C PRO A 30 -7.69 4.28 3.20
N THR A 31 -8.71 4.81 2.53
CA THR A 31 -8.58 5.27 1.14
C THR A 31 -7.73 6.54 1.11
N ARG A 32 -6.70 6.54 0.26
CA ARG A 32 -5.81 7.67 0.00
C ARG A 32 -5.83 7.97 -1.49
N ARG A 33 -6.00 9.24 -1.84
CA ARG A 33 -5.85 9.74 -3.21
C ARG A 33 -4.38 10.09 -3.44
N LEU A 34 -3.84 9.59 -4.54
CA LEU A 34 -2.55 9.96 -5.09
C LEU A 34 -2.76 10.89 -6.28
N GLU A 35 -1.67 11.29 -6.92
CA GLU A 35 -1.69 12.10 -8.13
C GLU A 35 -2.48 11.44 -9.27
N GLU A 36 -2.94 12.28 -10.20
CA GLU A 36 -3.60 11.84 -11.44
C GLU A 36 -4.89 11.02 -11.22
N GLY A 37 -5.55 11.22 -10.07
CA GLY A 37 -6.82 10.56 -9.75
C GLY A 37 -6.69 9.11 -9.27
N HIS A 38 -5.47 8.64 -9.01
CA HIS A 38 -5.25 7.30 -8.48
C HIS A 38 -5.69 7.21 -7.01
N GLU A 39 -6.28 6.07 -6.62
CA GLU A 39 -6.66 5.79 -5.24
C GLU A 39 -6.03 4.49 -4.77
N ILE A 40 -5.53 4.50 -3.54
CA ILE A 40 -4.94 3.33 -2.88
C ILE A 40 -5.54 3.13 -1.49
N LYS A 41 -5.54 1.88 -1.03
CA LYS A 41 -5.80 1.54 0.38
C LYS A 41 -4.56 0.87 0.95
N CYS A 42 -3.62 1.66 1.45
CA CYS A 42 -2.35 1.19 2.00
C CYS A 42 -2.00 1.93 3.29
N HIS A 43 -1.43 1.22 4.26
CA HIS A 43 -0.93 1.82 5.51
C HIS A 43 0.48 2.40 5.38
N LEU A 44 1.23 2.00 4.35
CA LEU A 44 2.62 2.41 4.14
C LEU A 44 2.75 3.94 4.13
N ALA A 45 3.77 4.47 4.79
CA ALA A 45 3.97 5.91 4.90
C ALA A 45 4.20 6.55 3.52
N ALA A 46 3.79 7.81 3.37
CA ALA A 46 3.88 8.52 2.10
C ALA A 46 5.32 8.64 1.61
N ASP A 47 6.28 8.86 2.51
CA ASP A 47 7.70 8.97 2.18
C ASP A 47 8.29 7.66 1.65
N ILE A 48 7.77 6.51 2.06
CA ILE A 48 8.18 5.19 1.53
C ILE A 48 7.58 4.99 0.14
N LEU A 49 6.30 5.33 -0.05
CA LEU A 49 5.63 5.26 -1.34
C LEU A 49 6.34 6.13 -2.40
N SER A 50 6.74 7.35 -2.03
CA SER A 50 7.46 8.27 -2.92
C SER A 50 8.86 7.79 -3.33
N LYS A 51 9.44 6.80 -2.65
CA LYS A 51 10.75 6.21 -2.98
C LYS A 51 10.65 5.02 -3.94
N MET A 52 9.44 4.57 -4.29
CA MET A 52 9.26 3.38 -5.14
C MET A 52 9.52 3.70 -6.62
N ASP A 53 10.28 2.84 -7.29
CA ASP A 53 10.53 2.96 -8.72
C ASP A 53 9.26 2.70 -9.56
N PRO A 54 9.02 3.49 -10.62
CA PRO A 54 7.96 3.21 -11.58
C PRO A 54 8.15 1.84 -12.24
N VAL A 55 7.16 0.96 -12.05
CA VAL A 55 7.15 -0.38 -12.66
C VAL A 55 6.74 -0.35 -14.14
N ILE A 56 5.97 0.65 -14.55
CA ILE A 56 5.60 0.91 -15.94
C ILE A 56 6.35 2.17 -16.38
N LYS A 57 7.20 2.03 -17.39
CA LYS A 57 7.87 3.15 -18.05
C LYS A 57 7.28 3.27 -19.44
N ILE A 58 6.53 4.33 -19.71
CA ILE A 58 6.08 4.62 -21.07
C ILE A 58 7.27 5.25 -21.78
N ALA A 59 7.80 4.58 -22.81
CA ALA A 59 8.79 5.20 -23.69
C ALA A 59 8.10 6.36 -24.42
N ALA A 60 8.69 7.55 -24.36
CA ALA A 60 8.26 8.65 -25.21
C ALA A 60 8.42 8.24 -26.69
N GLU A 61 7.42 8.56 -27.50
CA GLU A 61 7.46 8.40 -28.97
C GLU A 61 8.56 9.27 -29.60
#